data_AF-A0A941II99-F1
#
_entry.id   AF-A0A941II99-F1
#
_cell.length_a   1.000
_cell.length_b   1.000
_cell.length_c   1.000
_cell.angle_alpha   90.00
_cell.angle_beta   90.00
_cell.angle_gamma   90.00
#
_symmetry.space_group_name_H-M   'P 1'
#
loop_
_entity.id
_entity.type
_entity.pdbx_description
1 polymer ?
#
loop_
_entity_poly.entity_id
_entity_poly.type
_entity_poly.pdbx_seq_one_letter_code
_entity_poly.pdbx_strand_id
1 'polypeptide(L)'
;MTNRTAYAYDSPSLSTLIERQHGVLTAAQAKAGGLPHETLRRRVQRGLWQRLVPGVYALQGGPPSCGQWLVAAQLYAGDESVLTGEAALAVHGFRLPRDRIGDGAGSGWAEGAADDRGMAAVGLAGSSAVGFASAGLCAARYRLDALVPHGRRRQSVAQLRIIRTTRIPEATRVGVLRVAPPARSVVDTCLAAVADRRPEAIDGVVTAALQDGRVQLAELEQELGKASRRHSAEIRAELAKSRAHARASAAEAFLAKLDSVGPFGALREVTIYLGQRRVARALAVWPSRAVALMMEAPPLESSTLTSLGFAVAQVTSEQLTQDADAVLRHLRESLRVRPEATLSPGLSLLPQASAVQERKVMARA
;
A
#
# COMPACT_ATOMS: atom_id res chain seq x y z
N MET A 1 38.40 -16.51 13.82
CA MET A 1 38.76 -17.92 13.61
C MET A 1 37.50 -18.71 13.29
N THR A 2 37.28 -18.99 12.01
CA THR A 2 36.06 -19.57 11.44
C THR A 2 36.11 -21.09 11.56
N ASN A 3 35.23 -21.69 12.36
CA ASN A 3 35.12 -23.15 12.48
C ASN A 3 34.44 -23.72 11.22
N ARG A 4 35.21 -23.76 10.13
CA ARG A 4 34.89 -24.35 8.83
C ARG A 4 35.11 -25.86 8.97
N THR A 5 34.17 -26.56 9.60
CA THR A 5 34.29 -28.01 9.81
C THR A 5 34.10 -28.74 8.48
N ALA A 6 35.22 -29.22 7.95
CA ALA A 6 35.38 -29.98 6.72
C ALA A 6 34.59 -31.31 6.76
N TYR A 7 33.45 -31.34 6.08
CA TYR A 7 32.83 -32.55 5.52
C TYR A 7 32.13 -32.12 4.23
N ALA A 8 32.73 -32.45 3.09
CA ALA A 8 32.19 -32.49 1.72
C ALA A 8 30.91 -31.64 1.48
N TYR A 9 31.10 -30.34 1.27
CA TYR A 9 30.11 -29.47 0.61
C TYR A 9 30.43 -29.28 -0.88
N ASP A 10 31.33 -30.10 -1.43
CA ASP A 10 32.02 -29.89 -2.72
C ASP A 10 31.14 -30.19 -3.94
N SER A 11 29.82 -30.00 -3.82
CA SER A 11 29.04 -29.63 -4.98
C SER A 11 29.00 -28.10 -5.00
N PRO A 12 29.69 -27.42 -5.93
CA PRO A 12 29.63 -25.97 -6.09
C PRO A 12 28.18 -25.46 -6.16
N SER A 13 27.25 -26.29 -6.66
CA SER A 13 25.83 -25.97 -6.70
C SER A 13 25.17 -25.86 -5.31
N LEU A 14 25.59 -26.66 -4.32
CA LEU A 14 25.02 -26.63 -2.97
C LEU A 14 25.55 -25.45 -2.16
N SER A 15 26.85 -25.15 -2.24
CA SER A 15 27.42 -23.97 -1.58
C SER A 15 26.78 -22.68 -2.10
N THR A 16 26.63 -22.54 -3.43
CA THR A 16 25.95 -21.39 -4.02
C THR A 16 24.48 -21.31 -3.61
N LEU A 17 23.78 -22.45 -3.49
CA LEU A 17 22.39 -22.48 -3.02
C LEU A 17 22.28 -22.02 -1.56
N ILE A 18 23.17 -22.49 -0.69
CA ILE A 18 23.24 -22.12 0.72
C ILE A 18 23.44 -20.61 0.87
N GLU A 19 24.38 -20.03 0.13
CA GLU A 19 24.64 -18.58 0.15
C GLU A 19 23.41 -17.79 -0.29
N ARG A 20 22.78 -18.17 -1.41
CA ARG A 20 21.57 -17.50 -1.94
C ARG A 20 20.37 -17.63 -1.00
N GLN A 21 20.24 -18.75 -0.29
CA GLN A 21 19.14 -19.02 0.63
C GLN A 21 19.47 -18.66 2.09
N HIS A 22 20.46 -17.80 2.33
CA HIS A 22 20.85 -17.33 3.66
C HIS A 22 21.13 -18.46 4.68
N GLY A 23 21.67 -19.58 4.22
CA GLY A 23 21.94 -20.74 5.06
C GLY A 23 20.70 -21.55 5.43
N VAL A 24 19.61 -21.45 4.65
CA VAL A 24 18.39 -22.25 4.82
C VAL A 24 18.29 -23.28 3.70
N LEU A 25 17.91 -24.51 4.01
CA LEU A 25 17.69 -25.58 3.04
C LEU A 25 16.45 -26.41 3.37
N THR A 26 15.79 -26.94 2.33
CA THR A 26 14.83 -28.04 2.52
C THR A 26 15.55 -29.37 2.67
N ALA A 27 14.90 -30.35 3.32
CA ALA A 27 15.41 -31.73 3.37
C ALA A 27 15.65 -32.30 1.96
N ALA A 28 14.81 -31.93 0.99
CA ALA A 28 14.93 -32.37 -0.40
C ALA A 28 16.15 -31.74 -1.10
N GLN A 29 16.38 -30.44 -0.90
CA GLN A 29 17.56 -29.74 -1.43
C GLN A 29 18.85 -30.29 -0.81
N ALA A 30 18.85 -30.54 0.50
CA ALA A 30 19.96 -31.17 1.18
C ALA A 30 20.25 -32.57 0.59
N LYS A 31 19.22 -33.41 0.43
CA LYS A 31 19.35 -34.74 -0.19
C LYS A 31 19.89 -34.67 -1.61
N ALA A 32 19.38 -33.75 -2.44
CA ALA A 32 19.83 -33.56 -3.81
C ALA A 32 21.30 -33.08 -3.88
N GLY A 33 21.74 -32.30 -2.89
CA GLY A 33 23.13 -31.89 -2.72
C GLY A 33 24.02 -32.90 -2.00
N GLY A 34 23.57 -34.14 -1.79
CA GLY A 34 24.37 -35.21 -1.18
C GLY A 34 24.42 -35.20 0.35
N LEU A 35 23.57 -34.43 1.03
CA LEU A 35 23.44 -34.43 2.49
C LEU A 35 22.31 -35.39 2.95
N PRO A 36 22.64 -36.52 3.59
CA PRO A 36 21.65 -37.47 4.07
C PRO A 36 20.79 -36.88 5.20
N HIS A 37 19.54 -37.35 5.31
CA HIS A 37 18.62 -36.94 6.37
C HIS A 37 19.17 -37.18 7.78
N GLU A 38 19.95 -38.24 7.98
CA GLU A 38 20.61 -38.54 9.26
C GLU A 38 21.63 -37.46 9.66
N THR A 39 22.32 -36.85 8.69
CA THR A 39 23.21 -35.72 8.93
C THR A 39 22.44 -34.49 9.43
N LEU A 40 21.29 -34.19 8.81
CA LEU A 40 20.40 -33.12 9.28
C LEU A 40 19.95 -33.38 10.71
N ARG A 41 19.43 -34.58 11.00
CA ARG A 41 18.96 -34.98 12.34
C ARG A 41 20.06 -34.85 13.39
N ARG A 42 21.24 -35.40 13.12
CA ARG A 42 22.38 -35.37 14.05
C ARG A 42 22.84 -33.94 14.36
N ARG A 43 22.92 -33.07 13.35
CA ARG A 43 23.33 -31.67 13.56
C ARG A 43 22.29 -30.86 14.30
N VAL A 44 21.00 -31.13 14.09
CA VAL A 44 19.91 -30.53 14.86
C VAL A 44 19.95 -30.99 16.33
N GLN A 45 20.15 -32.29 16.59
CA GLN A 45 20.27 -32.81 17.96
C GLN A 45 21.46 -32.24 18.73
N ARG A 46 22.56 -31.94 18.03
CA ARG A 46 23.75 -31.30 18.61
C ARG A 46 23.62 -29.79 18.77
N GLY A 47 22.48 -29.19 18.42
CA GLY A 47 22.28 -27.74 18.46
C GLY A 47 23.14 -26.96 17.46
N LEU A 48 23.80 -27.64 16.52
CA LEU A 48 24.62 -26.98 15.51
C LEU A 48 23.75 -26.37 14.41
N TRP A 49 22.66 -27.04 14.07
CA TRP A 49 21.63 -26.62 13.11
C TRP A 49 20.28 -26.61 13.82
N GLN A 50 19.26 -26.01 13.20
CA GLN A 50 17.91 -26.00 13.75
C GLN A 50 16.86 -26.19 12.67
N ARG A 51 15.70 -26.72 13.05
CA ARG A 51 14.53 -26.86 12.17
C ARG A 51 13.62 -25.65 12.37
N LEU A 52 13.39 -24.88 11.31
CA LEU A 52 12.56 -23.67 11.36
C LEU A 52 11.07 -23.98 11.22
N VAL A 53 10.75 -24.78 10.20
CA VAL A 53 9.41 -25.29 9.89
C VAL A 53 9.53 -26.74 9.40
N PRO A 54 8.45 -27.53 9.31
CA PRO A 54 8.55 -28.92 8.87
C PRO A 54 9.29 -29.08 7.54
N GLY A 55 10.39 -29.84 7.55
CA GLY A 55 11.20 -30.11 6.36
C GLY A 55 12.16 -28.99 5.93
N VAL A 56 12.30 -27.90 6.69
CA VAL A 56 13.19 -26.77 6.38
C VAL A 56 14.11 -26.46 7.57
N TYR A 57 15.41 -26.31 7.27
CA TYR A 57 16.48 -26.25 8.25
C TYR A 57 17.35 -25.02 8.04
N ALA A 58 17.75 -24.37 9.12
CA ALA A 58 18.83 -23.39 9.13
C ALA A 58 20.14 -24.09 9.52
N LEU A 59 21.20 -23.85 8.74
CA LEU A 59 22.51 -24.47 8.90
C LEU A 59 23.35 -23.80 10.01
N GLN A 60 22.69 -23.33 11.07
CA GLN A 60 23.28 -22.67 12.23
C GLN A 60 22.38 -22.85 13.47
N GLY A 61 22.94 -22.74 14.66
CA GLY A 61 22.27 -23.06 15.94
C GLY A 61 21.75 -21.87 16.75
N GLY A 62 22.18 -20.65 16.43
CA GLY A 62 21.74 -19.41 17.10
C GLY A 62 20.40 -18.88 16.58
N PRO A 63 19.89 -17.75 17.11
CA PRO A 63 18.59 -17.20 16.70
C PRO A 63 18.51 -16.93 15.18
N PRO A 64 17.47 -17.41 14.47
CA PRO A 64 17.35 -17.20 13.03
C PRO A 64 17.15 -15.72 12.65
N SER A 65 17.75 -15.32 11.54
CA SER A 65 17.58 -13.97 10.99
C SER A 65 16.24 -13.79 10.25
N CYS A 66 15.93 -12.55 9.88
CA CYS A 66 14.74 -12.23 9.09
C CYS A 66 14.76 -12.81 7.69
N GLY A 67 15.88 -12.70 6.99
CA GLY A 67 16.07 -13.36 5.70
C GLY A 67 15.88 -14.87 5.81
N GLN A 68 16.37 -15.50 6.89
CA GLN A 68 16.21 -16.94 7.08
C GLN A 68 14.74 -17.36 7.26
N TRP A 69 13.97 -16.61 8.04
CA TRP A 69 12.55 -16.88 8.21
C TRP A 69 11.73 -16.66 6.94
N LEU A 70 12.03 -15.61 6.16
CA LEU A 70 11.38 -15.36 4.87
C LEU A 70 11.68 -16.47 3.86
N VAL A 71 12.95 -16.88 3.76
CA VAL A 71 13.34 -17.99 2.89
C VAL A 71 12.69 -19.29 3.34
N ALA A 72 12.66 -19.56 4.65
CA ALA A 72 12.01 -20.76 5.18
C ALA A 72 10.51 -20.77 4.86
N ALA A 73 9.84 -19.62 4.97
CA ALA A 73 8.44 -19.47 4.62
C ALA A 73 8.19 -19.75 3.13
N GLN A 74 8.98 -19.15 2.24
CA GLN A 74 8.89 -19.37 0.80
C GLN A 74 9.10 -20.85 0.44
N LEU A 75 10.15 -21.48 0.99
CA LEU A 75 10.48 -22.89 0.71
C LEU A 75 9.41 -23.85 1.24
N TYR A 76 8.84 -23.57 2.41
CA TYR A 76 7.79 -24.40 2.99
C TYR A 76 6.45 -24.26 2.25
N ALA A 77 6.08 -23.03 1.92
CA ALA A 77 4.85 -22.74 1.18
C ALA A 77 4.92 -23.27 -0.27
N GLY A 78 6.14 -23.31 -0.85
CA GLY A 78 6.45 -23.93 -2.14
C GLY A 78 6.62 -22.91 -3.27
N ASP A 79 7.06 -23.38 -4.44
CA ASP A 79 7.49 -22.50 -5.54
C ASP A 79 6.35 -21.69 -6.18
N GLU A 80 5.12 -22.21 -6.12
CA GLU A 80 3.91 -21.51 -6.58
C GLU A 80 3.41 -20.49 -5.55
N SER A 81 3.98 -20.46 -4.35
CA SER A 81 3.57 -19.53 -3.31
C SER A 81 4.17 -18.14 -3.51
N VAL A 82 3.49 -17.16 -2.92
CA VAL A 82 3.90 -15.76 -2.94
C VAL A 82 3.77 -15.21 -1.52
N LEU A 83 4.87 -14.71 -0.95
CA LEU A 83 4.86 -14.04 0.34
C LEU A 83 4.09 -12.72 0.24
N THR A 84 3.26 -12.40 1.24
CA THR A 84 2.42 -11.19 1.23
C THR A 84 2.37 -10.53 2.61
N GLY A 85 1.55 -9.49 2.75
CA GLY A 85 1.32 -8.77 3.99
C GLY A 85 2.50 -7.91 4.44
N GLU A 86 2.62 -7.72 5.75
CA GLU A 86 3.62 -6.85 6.37
C GLU A 86 5.05 -7.26 6.03
N ALA A 87 5.33 -8.58 6.04
CA ALA A 87 6.65 -9.10 5.71
C ALA A 87 7.03 -8.80 4.26
N ALA A 88 6.10 -8.90 3.31
CA ALA A 88 6.35 -8.52 1.92
C ALA A 88 6.57 -7.02 1.76
N LEU A 89 5.79 -6.19 2.46
CA LEU A 89 5.99 -4.73 2.47
C LEU A 89 7.37 -4.35 3.04
N ALA A 90 7.81 -5.02 4.11
CA ALA A 90 9.14 -4.83 4.66
C ALA A 90 10.24 -5.25 3.67
N VAL A 91 10.05 -6.35 2.91
CA VAL A 91 10.98 -6.77 1.84
C VAL A 91 11.04 -5.73 0.72
N HIS A 92 9.91 -5.08 0.41
CA HIS A 92 9.87 -3.92 -0.49
C HIS A 92 10.43 -2.63 0.16
N GLY A 93 10.84 -2.65 1.43
CA GLY A 93 11.40 -1.51 2.14
C GLY A 93 10.39 -0.52 2.69
N PHE A 94 9.10 -0.84 2.71
CA PHE A 94 8.08 0.00 3.36
C PHE A 94 8.27 -0.01 4.89
N ARG A 95 8.00 1.14 5.52
CA ARG A 95 7.96 1.26 6.97
C ARG A 95 6.54 1.53 7.41
N LEU A 96 5.89 0.49 7.94
CA LEU A 96 4.56 0.61 8.52
C LEU A 96 4.63 1.10 9.98
N PRO A 97 3.65 1.89 10.46
CA PRO A 97 3.55 2.28 11.86
C PRO A 97 3.46 1.03 12.74
N ARG A 98 4.25 0.96 13.81
CA ARG A 98 4.30 -0.21 14.70
C ARG A 98 3.21 -0.26 15.76
N ASP A 99 2.54 0.86 16.00
CA ASP A 99 1.78 1.02 17.24
C ASP A 99 0.29 1.08 16.92
N ARG A 100 -0.30 -0.12 16.92
CA ARG A 100 -1.70 -0.44 17.25
C ARG A 100 -2.03 -1.92 16.98
N ILE A 101 -1.06 -2.74 16.56
CA ILE A 101 -1.14 -4.21 16.59
C ILE A 101 -0.54 -4.73 17.91
N GLY A 102 -1.15 -4.32 19.01
CA GLY A 102 -0.89 -4.79 20.37
C GLY A 102 -0.53 -6.26 20.50
N ASP A 103 0.61 -6.44 21.15
CA ASP A 103 0.98 -7.54 22.03
C ASP A 103 -0.25 -8.26 22.59
N GLY A 104 -0.57 -9.37 21.94
CA GLY A 104 -1.74 -10.18 22.24
C GLY A 104 -1.44 -11.66 22.06
N ALA A 105 -0.37 -12.15 22.71
CA ALA A 105 -0.30 -13.45 23.41
C ALA A 105 1.16 -13.88 23.73
N GLY A 106 1.56 -13.70 24.99
CA GLY A 106 2.33 -14.68 25.77
C GLY A 106 3.75 -15.06 25.33
N SER A 107 4.76 -14.37 25.87
CA SER A 107 5.69 -14.95 26.86
C SER A 107 6.72 -13.90 27.26
N GLY A 108 6.90 -13.72 28.57
CA GLY A 108 7.85 -12.78 29.12
C GLY A 108 9.27 -13.08 28.64
N TRP A 109 9.88 -12.11 28.00
CA TRP A 109 11.32 -11.93 27.94
C TRP A 109 11.56 -10.47 28.28
N ALA A 110 12.30 -10.26 29.36
CA ALA A 110 12.46 -9.01 30.06
C ALA A 110 12.98 -7.87 29.16
N GLU A 111 12.54 -6.66 29.51
CA GLU A 111 13.05 -5.38 29.07
C GLU A 111 14.58 -5.32 29.13
N GLY A 112 15.17 -4.87 28.03
CA GLY A 112 16.56 -4.47 27.95
C GLY A 112 16.67 -3.40 26.87
N ALA A 113 16.62 -2.14 27.31
CA ALA A 113 16.77 -0.95 26.50
C ALA A 113 17.96 -1.04 25.52
N ALA A 114 17.71 -0.74 24.25
CA ALA A 114 18.76 -0.40 23.29
C ALA A 114 18.42 0.97 22.71
N ASP A 115 19.12 1.98 23.23
CA ASP A 115 19.05 3.39 22.90
C ASP A 115 19.21 3.69 21.40
N ASP A 116 18.42 4.65 20.92
CA ASP A 116 18.33 5.20 19.56
C ASP A 116 19.51 6.12 19.17
N ARG A 117 20.75 5.79 19.53
CA ARG A 117 21.93 6.55 19.06
C ARG A 117 23.02 5.64 18.51
N GLY A 118 22.89 5.28 17.24
CA GLY A 118 23.89 4.47 16.54
C GLY A 118 23.66 4.30 15.04
N MET A 119 23.25 5.35 14.33
CA MET A 119 23.29 5.37 12.86
C MET A 119 23.98 6.63 12.36
N ALA A 120 25.31 6.63 12.47
CA ALA A 120 26.16 7.44 11.62
C ALA A 120 27.43 6.62 11.29
N ALA A 121 27.70 6.53 9.99
CA ALA A 121 28.94 6.09 9.35
C ALA A 121 29.34 4.61 9.46
N VAL A 122 29.12 3.86 8.37
CA VAL A 122 30.22 3.13 7.71
C VAL A 122 30.01 3.17 6.18
N GLY A 123 30.91 3.91 5.51
CA GLY A 123 31.57 3.59 4.25
C GLY A 123 30.77 3.06 3.06
N LEU A 124 30.67 3.91 2.03
CA LEU A 124 30.51 3.50 0.64
C LEU A 124 31.58 2.49 0.22
N ALA A 125 31.19 1.26 -0.09
CA ALA A 125 31.88 0.39 -1.04
C ALA A 125 30.88 -0.62 -1.64
N GLY A 126 30.64 -0.48 -2.93
CA GLY A 126 30.17 -1.48 -3.91
C GLY A 126 29.23 -2.63 -3.51
N SER A 127 28.11 -2.69 -4.23
CA SER A 127 27.32 -3.89 -4.58
C SER A 127 26.10 -4.21 -3.72
N SER A 128 24.92 -3.80 -4.23
CA SER A 128 23.72 -4.63 -4.40
C SER A 128 23.21 -5.50 -3.23
N ALA A 129 23.38 -5.07 -1.98
CA ALA A 129 22.73 -5.68 -0.83
C ALA A 129 21.61 -4.76 -0.32
N VAL A 130 20.40 -4.91 -0.89
CA VAL A 130 19.19 -4.34 -0.30
C VAL A 130 19.06 -4.91 1.12
N GLY A 131 18.83 -4.02 2.09
CA GLY A 131 19.17 -4.22 3.49
C GLY A 131 18.48 -5.41 4.18
N PHE A 132 19.29 -6.37 4.61
CA PHE A 132 18.89 -7.48 5.48
C PHE A 132 19.76 -7.58 6.73
N ALA A 133 20.22 -6.45 7.26
CA ALA A 133 21.00 -6.39 8.49
C ALA A 133 20.09 -6.17 9.71
N SER A 134 19.56 -7.26 10.27
CA SER A 134 19.44 -7.46 11.72
C SER A 134 18.95 -8.88 12.03
N ALA A 135 19.80 -9.66 12.70
CA ALA A 135 19.46 -10.97 13.25
C ALA A 135 18.50 -10.81 14.44
N GLY A 136 17.45 -11.63 14.51
CA GLY A 136 16.48 -11.65 15.62
C GLY A 136 15.15 -10.94 15.41
N LEU A 137 15.03 -10.01 14.45
CA LEU A 137 13.89 -9.09 14.42
C LEU A 137 12.64 -9.59 13.66
N CYS A 138 12.72 -10.27 12.51
CA CYS A 138 11.51 -10.59 11.69
C CYS A 138 10.39 -11.33 12.44
N ALA A 139 10.76 -12.38 13.18
CA ALA A 139 9.83 -13.27 13.86
C ALA A 139 8.99 -12.54 14.91
N ALA A 140 9.64 -11.60 15.61
CA ALA A 140 9.02 -10.72 16.58
C ALA A 140 8.41 -9.45 15.96
N ARG A 141 8.74 -9.12 14.70
CA ARG A 141 8.48 -7.79 14.11
C ARG A 141 7.47 -7.80 12.97
N TYR A 142 7.28 -8.92 12.28
CA TYR A 142 6.34 -9.02 11.15
C TYR A 142 5.65 -10.37 11.11
N ARG A 143 4.33 -10.35 10.86
CA ARG A 143 3.61 -11.57 10.51
C ARG A 143 4.09 -12.10 9.16
N LEU A 144 4.39 -13.40 9.09
CA LEU A 144 4.72 -14.07 7.84
C LEU A 144 3.46 -14.64 7.19
N ASP A 145 3.04 -14.06 6.08
CA ASP A 145 1.91 -14.55 5.29
C ASP A 145 2.38 -15.08 3.93
N ALA A 146 1.85 -16.23 3.53
CA ALA A 146 2.09 -16.80 2.21
C ALA A 146 0.78 -17.15 1.51
N LEU A 147 0.58 -16.58 0.32
CA LEU A 147 -0.48 -16.95 -0.60
C LEU A 147 -0.11 -18.26 -1.28
N VAL A 148 -1.01 -19.24 -1.23
CA VAL A 148 -0.87 -20.51 -1.96
C VAL A 148 -2.09 -20.78 -2.82
N PRO A 149 -1.94 -21.44 -3.99
CA PRO A 149 -3.08 -21.84 -4.81
C PRO A 149 -4.08 -22.67 -3.98
N HIS A 150 -5.39 -22.44 -4.17
CA HIS A 150 -6.44 -23.04 -3.33
C HIS A 150 -6.40 -24.57 -3.27
N GLY A 151 -5.97 -25.25 -4.34
CA GLY A 151 -5.82 -26.71 -4.39
C GLY A 151 -4.64 -27.26 -3.57
N ARG A 152 -3.72 -26.41 -3.10
CA ARG A 152 -2.56 -26.84 -2.31
C ARG A 152 -2.93 -27.00 -0.83
N ARG A 153 -2.74 -28.21 -0.32
CA ARG A 153 -2.89 -28.52 1.11
C ARG A 153 -1.58 -28.28 1.85
N ARG A 154 -1.38 -27.05 2.32
CA ARG A 154 -0.34 -26.66 3.29
C ARG A 154 -0.99 -26.14 4.56
N GLN A 155 -0.42 -26.47 5.72
CA GLN A 155 -0.88 -25.99 7.03
C GLN A 155 -0.05 -24.76 7.45
N SER A 156 -0.69 -23.83 8.15
CA SER A 156 0.02 -22.78 8.89
C SER A 156 0.88 -23.41 9.98
N VAL A 157 2.10 -22.91 10.17
CA VAL A 157 3.10 -23.48 11.10
C VAL A 157 3.96 -22.38 11.70
N ALA A 158 4.32 -22.51 12.97
CA ALA A 158 5.05 -21.48 13.69
C ALA A 158 4.36 -20.10 13.49
N GLN A 159 5.12 -19.09 13.05
CA GLN A 159 4.61 -17.75 12.73
C GLN A 159 4.18 -17.57 11.26
N LEU A 160 4.22 -18.62 10.44
CA LEU A 160 3.82 -18.61 9.04
C LEU A 160 2.35 -18.97 8.89
N ARG A 161 1.56 -18.02 8.40
CA ARG A 161 0.17 -18.21 8.03
C ARG A 161 0.05 -18.51 6.54
N ILE A 162 -0.57 -19.65 6.23
CA ILE A 162 -0.88 -20.05 4.85
C ILE A 162 -2.27 -19.53 4.49
N ILE A 163 -2.33 -18.66 3.49
CA ILE A 163 -3.56 -18.08 2.96
C ILE A 163 -3.85 -18.72 1.60
N ARG A 164 -4.95 -19.45 1.52
CA ARG A 164 -5.37 -20.09 0.26
C ARG A 164 -6.12 -19.09 -0.60
N THR A 165 -5.69 -18.94 -1.85
CA THR A 165 -6.33 -18.03 -2.81
C THR A 165 -6.52 -18.72 -4.15
N THR A 166 -7.62 -18.40 -4.82
CA THR A 166 -7.84 -18.75 -6.24
C THR A 166 -7.14 -17.77 -7.18
N ARG A 167 -6.73 -16.60 -6.67
CA ARG A 167 -6.03 -15.56 -7.42
C ARG A 167 -4.65 -15.34 -6.82
N ILE A 168 -3.65 -16.03 -7.35
CA ILE A 168 -2.24 -15.78 -7.04
C ILE A 168 -1.79 -14.57 -7.86
N PRO A 169 -1.23 -13.52 -7.23
CA PRO A 169 -0.68 -12.38 -7.97
C PRO A 169 0.58 -12.79 -8.74
N GLU A 170 0.89 -12.06 -9.80
CA GLU A 170 2.21 -12.13 -10.41
C GLU A 170 3.25 -11.64 -9.38
N ALA A 171 4.22 -12.50 -9.06
CA ALA A 171 5.15 -12.24 -7.98
C ALA A 171 6.28 -11.32 -8.43
N THR A 172 6.57 -10.30 -7.63
CA THR A 172 7.82 -9.54 -7.73
C THR A 172 8.95 -10.37 -7.11
N ARG A 173 10.09 -10.48 -7.79
CA ARG A 173 11.25 -11.20 -7.25
C ARG A 173 12.17 -10.24 -6.51
N VAL A 174 12.44 -10.53 -5.25
CA VAL A 174 13.44 -9.82 -4.44
C VAL A 174 14.44 -10.85 -3.93
N GLY A 175 15.62 -10.91 -4.56
CA GLY A 175 16.58 -11.99 -4.35
C GLY A 175 15.96 -13.36 -4.68
N VAL A 176 15.96 -14.27 -3.70
CA VAL A 176 15.37 -15.62 -3.82
C VAL A 176 13.87 -15.67 -3.47
N LEU A 177 13.29 -14.55 -3.03
CA LEU A 177 11.91 -14.50 -2.55
C LEU A 177 10.95 -14.15 -3.69
N ARG A 178 9.76 -14.77 -3.67
CA ARG A 178 8.62 -14.38 -4.50
C ARG A 178 7.64 -13.62 -3.60
N VAL A 179 7.60 -12.30 -3.75
CA VAL A 179 6.75 -11.44 -2.94
C VAL A 179 5.60 -10.88 -3.78
N ALA A 180 4.46 -10.65 -3.14
CA ALA A 180 3.33 -10.03 -3.79
C ALA A 180 3.66 -8.56 -4.12
N PRO A 181 3.06 -7.98 -5.16
CA PRO A 181 3.23 -6.56 -5.45
C PRO A 181 2.80 -5.70 -4.26
N PRO A 182 3.43 -4.51 -4.03
CA PRO A 182 3.15 -3.68 -2.87
C PRO A 182 1.66 -3.42 -2.61
N ALA A 183 0.89 -3.01 -3.63
CA ALA A 183 -0.56 -2.76 -3.49
C ALA A 183 -1.33 -4.00 -2.98
N ARG A 184 -0.95 -5.20 -3.45
CA ARG A 184 -1.53 -6.47 -2.97
C ARG A 184 -1.16 -6.73 -1.52
N SER A 185 0.09 -6.51 -1.16
CA SER A 185 0.56 -6.71 0.21
C SER A 185 -0.09 -5.74 1.20
N VAL A 186 -0.33 -4.48 0.82
CA VAL A 186 -1.12 -3.53 1.63
C VAL A 186 -2.53 -4.07 1.88
N VAL A 187 -3.23 -4.49 0.83
CA VAL A 187 -4.59 -5.05 0.98
C VAL A 187 -4.60 -6.30 1.85
N ASP A 188 -3.65 -7.21 1.66
CA ASP A 188 -3.55 -8.43 2.48
C ASP A 188 -3.23 -8.10 3.95
N THR A 189 -2.39 -7.09 4.23
CA THR A 189 -2.14 -6.58 5.59
C THR A 189 -3.42 -6.01 6.21
N CYS A 190 -4.16 -5.17 5.49
CA CYS A 190 -5.42 -4.62 6.00
C CYS A 190 -6.46 -5.72 6.24
N LEU A 191 -6.58 -6.69 5.35
CA LEU A 191 -7.47 -7.85 5.53
C LEU A 191 -7.06 -8.69 6.75
N ALA A 192 -5.75 -8.82 7.01
CA ALA A 192 -5.24 -9.47 8.21
C ALA A 192 -5.68 -8.71 9.47
N ALA A 193 -5.55 -7.37 9.48
CA ALA A 193 -5.96 -6.53 10.60
C ALA A 193 -7.47 -6.64 10.89
N VAL A 194 -8.32 -6.66 9.86
CA VAL A 194 -9.77 -6.91 10.01
C VAL A 194 -10.02 -8.28 10.64
N ALA A 195 -9.35 -9.33 10.15
CA ALA A 195 -9.50 -10.69 10.67
C ALA A 195 -9.08 -10.81 12.14
N ASP A 196 -8.08 -10.03 12.56
CA ASP A 196 -7.59 -9.98 13.94
C ASP A 196 -8.41 -9.04 14.84
N ARG A 197 -9.48 -8.43 14.32
CA ARG A 197 -10.32 -7.44 15.01
C ARG A 197 -9.55 -6.18 15.40
N ARG A 198 -8.74 -5.67 14.47
CA ARG A 198 -7.90 -4.47 14.61
C ARG A 198 -8.13 -3.45 13.49
N PRO A 199 -9.37 -3.02 13.25
CA PRO A 199 -9.70 -2.08 12.18
C PRO A 199 -8.93 -0.76 12.30
N GLU A 200 -8.54 -0.36 13.50
CA GLU A 200 -7.78 0.85 13.79
C GLU A 200 -6.38 0.88 13.16
N ALA A 201 -5.81 -0.28 12.80
CA ALA A 201 -4.51 -0.37 12.14
C ALA A 201 -4.58 -0.05 10.63
N ILE A 202 -5.77 -0.07 10.02
CA ILE A 202 -5.95 0.11 8.57
C ILE A 202 -5.46 1.50 8.13
N ASP A 203 -5.85 2.55 8.85
CA ASP A 203 -5.44 3.93 8.57
C ASP A 203 -3.92 4.07 8.53
N GLY A 204 -3.22 3.61 9.57
CA GLY A 204 -1.76 3.70 9.63
C GLY A 204 -1.07 2.95 8.47
N VAL A 205 -1.59 1.79 8.07
CA VAL A 205 -1.05 1.02 6.95
C VAL A 205 -1.30 1.72 5.61
N VAL A 206 -2.52 2.18 5.36
CA VAL A 206 -2.89 2.88 4.11
C VAL A 206 -2.13 4.19 4.00
N THR A 207 -2.13 5.00 5.06
CA THR A 207 -1.46 6.30 5.10
C THR A 207 0.05 6.14 4.85
N ALA A 208 0.72 5.21 5.53
CA ALA A 208 2.14 4.98 5.30
C ALA A 208 2.46 4.48 3.88
N ALA A 209 1.62 3.62 3.32
CA ALA A 209 1.79 3.13 1.95
C ALA A 209 1.63 4.25 0.90
N LEU A 210 0.64 5.13 1.08
CA LEU A 210 0.39 6.25 0.18
C LEU A 210 1.48 7.34 0.31
N GLN A 211 1.95 7.61 1.53
CA GLN A 211 3.02 8.58 1.78
C GLN A 211 4.38 8.15 1.21
N ASP A 212 4.66 6.84 1.16
CA ASP A 212 5.86 6.30 0.52
C ASP A 212 5.89 6.58 -1.01
N GLY A 213 4.71 6.72 -1.64
CA GLY A 213 4.56 7.15 -3.04
C GLY A 213 4.78 6.05 -4.08
N ARG A 214 5.29 4.86 -3.71
CA ARG A 214 5.42 3.71 -4.62
C ARG A 214 4.13 2.91 -4.80
N VAL A 215 3.08 3.25 -4.05
CA VAL A 215 1.72 2.70 -4.20
C VAL A 215 0.74 3.85 -4.30
N GLN A 216 -0.07 3.86 -5.34
CA GLN A 216 -1.08 4.90 -5.55
C GLN A 216 -2.45 4.48 -5.02
N LEU A 217 -3.28 5.45 -4.65
CA LEU A 217 -4.64 5.21 -4.16
C LEU A 217 -5.48 4.41 -5.17
N ALA A 218 -5.36 4.73 -6.47
CA ALA A 218 -6.06 4.03 -7.54
C ALA A 218 -5.67 2.54 -7.62
N GLU A 219 -4.40 2.20 -7.38
CA GLU A 219 -3.92 0.81 -7.37
C GLU A 219 -4.53 0.02 -6.19
N LEU A 220 -4.61 0.65 -5.01
CA LEU A 220 -5.26 0.04 -3.84
C LEU A 220 -6.75 -0.18 -4.08
N GLU A 221 -7.46 0.81 -4.64
CA GLU A 221 -8.88 0.69 -4.99
C GLU A 221 -9.10 -0.44 -6.01
N GLN A 222 -8.26 -0.52 -7.04
CA GLN A 222 -8.34 -1.56 -8.07
C GLN A 222 -8.08 -2.95 -7.49
N GLU A 223 -7.07 -3.09 -6.61
CA GLU A 223 -6.74 -4.37 -5.99
C GLU A 223 -7.81 -4.82 -4.99
N LEU A 224 -8.36 -3.89 -4.20
CA LEU A 224 -9.48 -4.16 -3.29
C LEU A 224 -10.78 -4.47 -4.06
N GLY A 225 -10.96 -3.89 -5.25
CA GLY A 225 -12.05 -4.19 -6.17
C GLY A 225 -12.12 -5.67 -6.56
N LYS A 226 -10.98 -6.37 -6.56
CA LYS A 226 -10.83 -7.78 -6.89
C LYS A 226 -10.96 -8.72 -5.68
N ALA A 227 -11.09 -8.18 -4.46
CA ALA A 227 -11.23 -8.94 -3.22
C ALA A 227 -12.70 -9.24 -2.89
N SER A 228 -12.94 -10.27 -2.06
CA SER A 228 -14.28 -10.60 -1.57
C SER A 228 -14.86 -9.46 -0.72
N ARG A 229 -16.13 -9.14 -0.95
CA ARG A 229 -16.80 -8.01 -0.26
C ARG A 229 -16.97 -8.22 1.24
N ARG A 230 -17.03 -9.49 1.70
CA ARG A 230 -17.41 -9.89 3.07
C ARG A 230 -16.59 -9.23 4.18
N HIS A 231 -15.31 -8.91 3.95
CA HIS A 231 -14.41 -8.32 4.96
C HIS A 231 -13.68 -7.06 4.44
N SER A 232 -14.17 -6.44 3.37
CA SER A 232 -13.52 -5.29 2.73
C SER A 232 -14.16 -3.93 3.06
N ALA A 233 -15.26 -3.92 3.82
CA ALA A 233 -16.06 -2.71 4.05
C ALA A 233 -15.27 -1.60 4.76
N GLU A 234 -14.53 -1.94 5.82
CA GLU A 234 -13.70 -1.01 6.59
C GLU A 234 -12.55 -0.45 5.73
N ILE A 235 -11.91 -1.30 4.94
CA ILE A 235 -10.85 -0.90 4.02
C ILE A 235 -11.41 0.05 2.95
N ARG A 236 -12.58 -0.25 2.38
CA ARG A 236 -13.25 0.62 1.40
C ARG A 236 -13.62 1.97 2.01
N ALA A 237 -14.10 1.98 3.26
CA ALA A 237 -14.39 3.21 3.96
C ALA A 237 -13.12 4.05 4.15
N GLU A 238 -11.98 3.43 4.49
CA GLU A 238 -10.71 4.14 4.66
C GLU A 238 -10.15 4.68 3.34
N LEU A 239 -10.19 3.90 2.26
CA LEU A 239 -9.81 4.39 0.93
C LEU A 239 -10.72 5.53 0.46
N ALA A 240 -12.02 5.48 0.78
CA ALA A 240 -12.95 6.57 0.47
C ALA A 240 -12.62 7.87 1.24
N LYS A 241 -12.19 7.78 2.51
CA LYS A 241 -11.68 8.93 3.27
C LYS A 241 -10.41 9.49 2.64
N SER A 242 -9.44 8.62 2.34
CA SER A 242 -8.18 8.99 1.67
C SER A 242 -8.45 9.68 0.32
N ARG A 243 -9.42 9.19 -0.45
CA ARG A 243 -9.85 9.79 -1.71
C ARG A 243 -10.46 11.17 -1.52
N ALA A 244 -11.34 11.33 -0.54
CA ALA A 244 -11.93 12.63 -0.23
C ALA A 244 -10.86 13.64 0.18
N HIS A 245 -9.87 13.22 0.97
CA HIS A 245 -8.74 14.06 1.37
C HIS A 245 -7.86 14.45 0.18
N ALA A 246 -7.52 13.52 -0.70
CA ALA A 246 -6.74 13.79 -1.91
C ALA A 246 -7.47 14.78 -2.84
N ARG A 247 -8.79 14.60 -3.03
CA ARG A 247 -9.63 15.53 -3.82
C ARG A 247 -9.67 16.93 -3.21
N ALA A 248 -9.86 17.05 -1.90
CA ALA A 248 -9.88 18.34 -1.21
C ALA A 248 -8.53 19.06 -1.36
N SER A 249 -7.43 18.35 -1.16
CA SER A 249 -6.07 18.90 -1.29
C SER A 249 -5.76 19.33 -2.72
N ALA A 250 -6.13 18.51 -3.72
CA ALA A 250 -5.95 18.85 -5.14
C ALA A 250 -6.81 20.06 -5.55
N ALA A 251 -8.05 20.13 -5.06
CA ALA A 251 -8.95 21.27 -5.28
C ALA A 251 -8.35 22.57 -4.71
N GLU A 252 -7.92 22.55 -3.45
CA GLU A 252 -7.34 23.70 -2.77
C GLU A 252 -6.07 24.19 -3.47
N ALA A 253 -5.13 23.28 -3.77
CA ALA A 253 -3.90 23.62 -4.48
C ALA A 253 -4.17 24.21 -5.88
N PHE A 254 -5.12 23.62 -6.62
CA PHE A 254 -5.51 24.14 -7.94
C PHE A 254 -6.18 25.51 -7.84
N LEU A 255 -7.09 25.72 -6.88
CA LEU A 255 -7.76 27.01 -6.68
C LEU A 255 -6.74 28.11 -6.33
N ALA A 256 -5.80 27.84 -5.43
CA ALA A 256 -4.72 28.79 -5.13
C ALA A 256 -3.87 29.14 -6.38
N LYS A 257 -3.62 28.15 -7.25
CA LYS A 257 -2.96 28.39 -8.54
C LYS A 257 -3.84 29.18 -9.52
N LEU A 258 -5.13 28.89 -9.56
CA LEU A 258 -6.12 29.61 -10.37
C LEU A 258 -6.15 31.09 -9.98
N ASP A 259 -6.01 31.39 -8.69
CA ASP A 259 -6.04 32.76 -8.20
C ASP A 259 -4.80 33.56 -8.53
N SER A 260 -3.64 32.90 -8.54
CA SER A 260 -2.36 33.55 -8.79
C SER A 260 -2.09 33.78 -10.27
N VAL A 261 -2.46 32.83 -11.14
CA VAL A 261 -2.12 32.88 -12.56
C VAL A 261 -3.28 32.58 -13.50
N GLY A 262 -4.44 32.18 -12.98
CA GLY A 262 -5.59 31.77 -13.78
C GLY A 262 -6.38 32.92 -14.39
N PRO A 263 -7.40 32.60 -15.22
CA PRO A 263 -8.26 33.60 -15.81
C PRO A 263 -9.20 34.25 -14.78
N PHE A 264 -9.31 35.58 -14.82
CA PHE A 264 -10.12 36.38 -13.90
C PHE A 264 -11.63 36.10 -14.00
N GLY A 265 -12.38 36.50 -12.97
CA GLY A 265 -13.85 36.43 -12.93
C GLY A 265 -14.41 35.06 -12.50
N ALA A 266 -13.57 34.19 -11.96
CA ALA A 266 -14.00 32.89 -11.44
C ALA A 266 -14.70 33.04 -10.08
N LEU A 267 -15.88 32.45 -9.95
CA LEU A 267 -16.49 32.13 -8.66
C LEU A 267 -15.98 30.75 -8.20
N ARG A 268 -15.50 30.64 -6.96
CA ARG A 268 -14.94 29.39 -6.42
C ARG A 268 -16.01 28.57 -5.72
N GLU A 269 -15.81 27.25 -5.77
CA GLU A 269 -16.58 26.26 -5.01
C GLU A 269 -18.08 26.54 -5.03
N VAL A 270 -18.64 26.61 -6.23
CA VAL A 270 -20.00 27.07 -6.46
C VAL A 270 -20.96 25.89 -6.44
N THR A 271 -22.03 26.02 -5.67
CA THR A 271 -23.20 25.16 -5.78
C THR A 271 -24.22 25.83 -6.70
N ILE A 272 -24.65 25.10 -7.73
CA ILE A 272 -25.52 25.62 -8.79
C ILE A 272 -26.92 25.07 -8.58
N TYR A 273 -27.90 25.97 -8.55
CA TYR A 273 -29.32 25.66 -8.37
C TYR A 273 -30.13 26.09 -9.59
N LEU A 274 -31.21 25.35 -9.87
CA LEU A 274 -32.29 25.77 -10.76
C LEU A 274 -33.58 25.82 -9.92
N GLY A 275 -34.03 27.04 -9.63
CA GLY A 275 -34.99 27.27 -8.56
C GLY A 275 -34.44 26.80 -7.21
N GLN A 276 -35.13 25.87 -6.56
CA GLN A 276 -34.73 25.28 -5.27
C GLN A 276 -33.93 23.97 -5.40
N ARG A 277 -33.81 23.44 -6.62
CA ARG A 277 -33.14 22.15 -6.84
C ARG A 277 -31.66 22.36 -7.09
N ARG A 278 -30.80 21.72 -6.28
CA ARG A 278 -29.36 21.63 -6.57
C ARG A 278 -29.15 20.83 -7.84
N VAL A 279 -28.49 21.44 -8.82
CA VAL A 279 -28.19 20.83 -10.12
C VAL A 279 -26.78 20.27 -10.15
N ALA A 280 -25.81 21.02 -9.64
CA ALA A 280 -24.41 20.65 -9.74
C ALA A 280 -23.54 21.33 -8.67
N ARG A 281 -22.34 20.79 -8.44
CA ARG A 281 -21.26 21.48 -7.73
C ARG A 281 -20.05 21.65 -8.65
N ALA A 282 -19.54 22.86 -8.75
CA ALA A 282 -18.39 23.21 -9.56
C ALA A 282 -17.24 23.69 -8.68
N LEU A 283 -16.01 23.33 -9.06
CA LEU A 283 -14.79 23.82 -8.41
C LEU A 283 -14.60 25.31 -8.71
N ALA A 284 -14.85 25.72 -9.95
CA ALA A 284 -14.85 27.11 -10.37
C ALA A 284 -15.88 27.33 -11.48
N VAL A 285 -16.48 28.53 -11.53
CA VAL A 285 -17.44 28.93 -12.56
C VAL A 285 -17.08 30.32 -13.07
N TRP A 286 -17.12 30.53 -14.38
CA TRP A 286 -17.07 31.85 -15.02
C TRP A 286 -18.46 32.20 -15.56
N PRO A 287 -19.28 32.94 -14.79
CA PRO A 287 -20.67 33.20 -15.14
C PRO A 287 -20.82 33.93 -16.47
N SER A 288 -19.95 34.92 -16.73
CA SER A 288 -19.97 35.78 -17.92
C SER A 288 -19.77 35.02 -19.23
N ARG A 289 -19.24 33.79 -19.20
CA ARG A 289 -18.99 32.93 -20.37
C ARG A 289 -19.68 31.57 -20.26
N ALA A 290 -20.47 31.36 -19.20
CA ALA A 290 -21.08 30.08 -18.83
C ALA A 290 -20.08 28.91 -18.90
N VAL A 291 -18.90 29.03 -18.28
CA VAL A 291 -17.92 27.94 -18.18
C VAL A 291 -17.89 27.42 -16.74
N ALA A 292 -17.97 26.11 -16.56
CA ALA A 292 -17.90 25.46 -15.26
C ALA A 292 -16.82 24.38 -15.25
N LEU A 293 -15.91 24.46 -14.28
CA LEU A 293 -14.93 23.42 -13.98
C LEU A 293 -15.49 22.51 -12.88
N MET A 294 -15.54 21.22 -13.13
CA MET A 294 -16.07 20.21 -12.22
C MET A 294 -15.03 19.11 -12.00
N MET A 295 -14.95 18.58 -10.77
CA MET A 295 -14.02 17.51 -10.43
C MET A 295 -14.76 16.20 -10.17
N GLU A 296 -14.47 15.17 -10.98
CA GLU A 296 -15.00 13.81 -10.85
C GLU A 296 -16.52 13.80 -10.60
N ALA A 297 -17.24 14.70 -11.27
CA ALA A 297 -18.65 14.89 -11.03
C ALA A 297 -19.48 13.76 -11.68
N PRO A 298 -20.66 13.43 -11.12
CA PRO A 298 -21.56 12.47 -11.74
C PRO A 298 -21.93 12.91 -13.17
N PRO A 299 -22.08 11.97 -14.12
CA PRO A 299 -22.43 12.29 -15.51
C PRO A 299 -23.72 13.13 -15.63
N LEU A 300 -24.69 12.89 -14.75
CA LEU A 300 -25.95 13.62 -14.70
C LEU A 300 -25.79 15.10 -14.37
N GLU A 301 -24.90 15.48 -13.43
CA GLU A 301 -24.67 16.89 -13.10
C GLU A 301 -24.05 17.62 -14.30
N SER A 302 -23.10 16.95 -14.96
CA SER A 302 -22.37 17.47 -16.12
C SER A 302 -23.29 17.68 -17.34
N SER A 303 -24.12 16.68 -17.65
CA SER A 303 -25.07 16.77 -18.76
C SER A 303 -26.14 17.82 -18.48
N THR A 304 -26.62 17.93 -17.23
CA THR A 304 -27.62 18.94 -16.87
C THR A 304 -27.07 20.36 -17.05
N LEU A 305 -25.83 20.64 -16.61
CA LEU A 305 -25.21 21.95 -16.84
C LEU A 305 -25.00 22.24 -18.32
N THR A 306 -24.60 21.24 -19.11
CA THR A 306 -24.43 21.38 -20.55
C THR A 306 -25.75 21.79 -21.22
N SER A 307 -26.87 21.15 -20.85
CA SER A 307 -28.22 21.50 -21.32
C SER A 307 -28.67 22.90 -20.88
N LEU A 308 -28.12 23.42 -19.78
CA LEU A 308 -28.33 24.80 -19.31
C LEU A 308 -27.38 25.81 -19.98
N GLY A 309 -26.63 25.39 -21.01
CA GLY A 309 -25.76 26.24 -21.81
C GLY A 309 -24.31 26.34 -21.31
N PHE A 310 -23.94 25.63 -20.25
CA PHE A 310 -22.56 25.68 -19.76
C PHE A 310 -21.60 24.89 -20.66
N ALA A 311 -20.38 25.39 -20.83
CA ALA A 311 -19.22 24.58 -21.19
C ALA A 311 -18.69 23.94 -19.91
N VAL A 312 -18.76 22.61 -19.83
CA VAL A 312 -18.35 21.87 -18.64
C VAL A 312 -16.97 21.25 -18.87
N ALA A 313 -15.97 21.75 -18.15
CA ALA A 313 -14.65 21.13 -18.08
C ALA A 313 -14.63 20.12 -16.93
N GLN A 314 -14.54 18.83 -17.24
CA GLN A 314 -14.38 17.76 -16.25
C GLN A 314 -12.90 17.49 -16.01
N VAL A 315 -12.51 17.40 -14.73
CA VAL A 315 -11.15 17.04 -14.33
C VAL A 315 -11.16 15.97 -13.25
N THR A 316 -10.06 15.23 -13.12
CA THR A 316 -9.82 14.35 -11.97
C THR A 316 -8.91 15.03 -10.95
N SER A 317 -8.97 14.57 -9.70
CA SER A 317 -8.01 14.99 -8.66
C SER A 317 -6.57 14.69 -9.07
N GLU A 318 -6.36 13.57 -9.76
CA GLU A 318 -5.07 13.17 -10.33
C GLU A 318 -4.58 14.15 -11.42
N GLN A 319 -5.43 14.53 -12.38
CA GLN A 319 -5.10 15.50 -13.43
C GLN A 319 -4.69 16.86 -12.84
N LEU A 320 -5.41 17.32 -11.81
CA LEU A 320 -5.07 18.57 -11.13
C LEU A 320 -3.72 18.51 -10.41
N THR A 321 -3.36 17.34 -9.88
CA THR A 321 -2.10 17.13 -9.16
C THR A 321 -0.92 16.99 -10.12
N GLN A 322 -1.12 16.30 -11.25
CA GLN A 322 -0.05 16.00 -12.21
C GLN A 322 0.24 17.16 -13.17
N ASP A 323 -0.79 17.81 -13.72
CA ASP A 323 -0.61 18.88 -14.73
C ASP A 323 -1.72 19.94 -14.64
N ALA A 324 -1.70 20.71 -13.54
CA ALA A 324 -2.58 21.85 -13.35
C ALA A 324 -2.44 22.91 -14.47
N ASP A 325 -1.25 23.03 -15.09
CA ASP A 325 -1.01 24.03 -16.14
C ASP A 325 -1.71 23.68 -17.45
N ALA A 326 -1.78 22.39 -17.81
CA ALA A 326 -2.61 21.94 -18.92
C ALA A 326 -4.08 22.28 -18.71
N VAL A 327 -4.60 22.07 -17.50
CA VAL A 327 -5.99 22.42 -17.16
C VAL A 327 -6.21 23.93 -17.29
N LEU A 328 -5.30 24.76 -16.78
CA LEU A 328 -5.38 26.22 -16.92
C LEU A 328 -5.31 26.67 -18.39
N ARG A 329 -4.43 26.06 -19.21
CA ARG A 329 -4.36 26.35 -20.65
C ARG A 329 -5.67 26.01 -21.35
N HIS A 330 -6.25 24.85 -21.05
CA HIS A 330 -7.53 24.45 -21.63
C HIS A 330 -8.67 25.40 -21.23
N LEU A 331 -8.71 25.83 -19.96
CA LEU A 331 -9.70 26.79 -19.47
C LEU A 331 -9.57 28.15 -20.17
N ARG A 332 -8.34 28.68 -20.33
CA ARG A 332 -8.12 29.94 -21.05
C ARG A 332 -8.62 29.87 -22.49
N GLU A 333 -8.34 28.78 -23.19
CA GLU A 333 -8.81 28.58 -24.56
C GLU A 333 -10.34 28.50 -24.62
N SER A 334 -10.96 27.72 -23.72
CA SER A 334 -12.42 27.62 -23.64
C SER A 334 -13.09 28.97 -23.37
N LEU A 335 -12.51 29.79 -22.48
CA LEU A 335 -13.03 31.12 -22.18
C LEU A 335 -12.87 32.08 -23.35
N ARG A 336 -11.77 31.98 -24.11
CA ARG A 336 -11.50 32.82 -25.27
C ARG A 336 -12.51 32.58 -26.40
N VAL A 337 -12.85 31.32 -26.67
CA VAL A 337 -13.73 30.92 -27.79
C VAL A 337 -15.21 31.11 -27.46
N ARG A 338 -15.59 31.02 -26.17
CA ARG A 338 -16.99 31.21 -25.74
C ARG A 338 -17.39 32.69 -25.81
N PRO A 339 -18.56 33.04 -26.37
CA PRO A 339 -19.10 34.39 -26.29
C PRO A 339 -19.54 34.74 -24.86
N GLU A 340 -19.83 36.01 -24.62
CA GLU A 340 -20.53 36.40 -23.39
C GLU A 340 -21.89 35.71 -23.31
N ALA A 341 -22.22 35.23 -22.12
CA ALA A 341 -23.40 34.44 -21.86
C ALA A 341 -24.23 35.07 -20.75
N THR A 342 -25.53 35.17 -20.97
CA THR A 342 -26.52 35.42 -19.92
C THR A 342 -27.02 34.09 -19.42
N LEU A 343 -26.92 33.84 -18.12
CA LEU A 343 -27.37 32.59 -17.52
C LEU A 343 -28.89 32.45 -17.61
N SER A 344 -29.37 31.21 -17.75
CA SER A 344 -30.81 30.92 -17.82
C SER A 344 -31.57 31.49 -16.61
N PRO A 345 -32.76 32.07 -16.81
CA PRO A 345 -33.60 32.53 -15.70
C PRO A 345 -33.85 31.42 -14.67
N GLY A 346 -33.78 31.77 -13.39
CA GLY A 346 -33.96 30.83 -12.28
C GLY A 346 -32.69 30.05 -11.88
N LEU A 347 -31.56 30.30 -12.54
CA LEU A 347 -30.28 29.72 -12.18
C LEU A 347 -29.59 30.56 -11.10
N SER A 348 -29.24 29.94 -9.98
CA SER A 348 -28.56 30.60 -8.86
C SER A 348 -27.19 29.97 -8.62
N LEU A 349 -26.16 30.81 -8.48
CA LEU A 349 -24.78 30.42 -8.20
C LEU A 349 -24.42 30.82 -6.78
N LEU A 350 -24.21 29.84 -5.89
CA LEU A 350 -23.89 30.08 -4.48
C LEU A 350 -22.46 29.59 -4.16
N PRO A 351 -21.49 30.50 -3.95
CA PRO A 351 -20.14 30.15 -3.49
C PRO A 351 -20.17 29.56 -2.06
N GLN A 352 -19.39 28.52 -1.79
CA GLN A 352 -19.40 27.84 -0.48
C GLN A 352 -18.92 28.72 0.70
N ALA A 353 -18.12 29.76 0.47
CA ALA A 353 -17.69 30.70 1.51
C ALA A 353 -18.87 31.40 2.21
N SER A 354 -20.05 31.45 1.58
CA SER A 354 -21.28 32.01 2.15
C SER A 354 -22.12 31.00 2.96
N ALA A 355 -21.91 29.69 2.79
CA ALA A 355 -22.75 28.64 3.39
C ALA A 355 -22.40 28.32 4.86
N VAL A 356 -21.18 28.62 5.31
CA VAL A 356 -20.79 28.50 6.73
C VAL A 356 -21.46 29.60 7.57
N GLN A 357 -21.73 30.76 6.97
CA GLN A 357 -22.41 31.87 7.62
C GLN A 357 -23.93 31.59 7.78
N GLU A 358 -24.57 30.98 6.78
CA GLU A 358 -26.02 30.68 6.83
C GLU A 358 -26.40 29.58 7.82
N ARG A 359 -25.55 28.55 8.03
CA ARG A 359 -25.82 27.54 9.08
C ARG A 359 -25.82 28.12 10.49
N LYS A 360 -25.12 29.23 10.74
CA LYS A 360 -25.17 29.97 12.02
C LYS A 360 -26.36 30.92 12.12
N VAL A 361 -26.89 31.40 11.00
CA VAL A 361 -28.04 32.32 10.95
C VAL A 361 -29.37 31.56 11.00
N MET A 362 -29.51 30.44 10.28
CA MET A 362 -30.73 29.61 10.33
C MET A 362 -30.83 28.69 11.56
N ALA A 363 -29.75 28.53 12.34
CA ALA A 363 -29.84 27.88 13.66
C ALA A 363 -30.16 28.88 14.79
N ARG A 364 -30.31 30.17 14.46
CA ARG A 364 -30.64 31.26 15.38
C ARG A 364 -31.93 32.01 15.00
N ALA A 365 -32.58 31.61 13.91
CA ALA A 365 -33.92 32.04 13.51
C ALA A 365 -34.86 30.85 13.64
#